data_AF-A0A183J087-F1
#
_entry.id   AF-A0A183J087-F1
#
_cell.length_a   1.000
_cell.length_b   1.000
_cell.length_c   1.000
_cell.angle_alpha   90.00
_cell.angle_beta   90.00
_cell.angle_gamma   90.00
#
_symmetry.space_group_name_H-M   'P 1'
#
loop_
_entity.id
_entity.type
_entity.pdbx_description
1 polymer ?
#
loop_
_entity_poly.entity_id
_entity_poly.type
_entity_poly.pdbx_seq_one_letter_code
_entity_poly.pdbx_strand_id
1 'polypeptide(L)'
;MWHDVRTPLNLIRENPCGWNNGHCSQLCLLAPATEANGPRLNATCVCADGYVRNKDHQSCREDCNENQIACHEPAVKCISKVYWCDGISHCLEGEDEDDCPRAFPKNNDHNGRRLKQTVSAVTTLTDGFVAALIALRLTSPDHGHRPIDRLTDRQAAIC
;
A
#
# COMPACT_ATOMS: atom_id res chain seq x y z
N MET A 1 -41.52 7.49 27.92
CA MET A 1 -42.16 6.77 26.79
C MET A 1 -41.58 7.37 25.51
N TRP A 2 -40.56 6.74 24.93
CA TRP A 2 -40.02 7.18 23.65
C TRP A 2 -40.98 6.71 22.57
N HIS A 3 -41.84 7.60 22.11
CA HIS A 3 -42.57 7.35 20.86
C HIS A 3 -41.59 7.63 19.73
N ASP A 4 -41.19 6.56 19.04
CA ASP A 4 -40.47 6.67 17.80
C ASP A 4 -41.42 7.19 16.70
N VAL A 5 -41.46 8.51 16.53
CA VAL A 5 -42.13 9.18 15.40
C VAL A 5 -41.16 9.30 14.22
N ARG A 6 -40.29 8.31 14.00
CA ARG A 6 -39.45 8.18 12.80
C ARG A 6 -39.76 6.88 12.10
N THR A 7 -40.95 6.78 11.54
CA THR A 7 -41.25 6.30 10.17
C THR A 7 -42.72 5.96 10.12
N PRO A 8 -43.53 6.61 9.25
CA PRO A 8 -44.91 6.21 9.07
C PRO A 8 -44.97 4.75 8.61
N LEU A 9 -45.72 3.95 9.35
CA LEU A 9 -45.94 2.53 9.11
C LEU A 9 -46.42 2.32 7.67
N ASN A 10 -45.79 1.35 7.00
CA ASN A 10 -46.16 0.77 5.70
C ASN A 10 -45.40 1.25 4.44
N LEU A 11 -44.13 1.64 4.59
CA LEU A 11 -43.13 1.42 3.55
C LEU A 11 -42.07 0.51 4.16
N ILE A 12 -42.16 -0.80 3.90
CA ILE A 12 -41.02 -1.68 4.16
C ILE A 12 -39.92 -1.25 3.20
N ARG A 13 -39.16 -0.24 3.61
CA ARG A 13 -37.79 0.01 3.16
C ARG A 13 -36.93 -1.06 3.79
N GLU A 14 -37.13 -2.29 3.36
CA GLU A 14 -36.17 -3.36 3.59
C GLU A 14 -34.82 -2.83 3.12
N ASN A 15 -33.82 -2.91 4.00
CA ASN A 15 -32.47 -2.51 3.65
C ASN A 15 -31.96 -3.51 2.59
N PRO A 16 -31.77 -3.10 1.32
CA PRO A 16 -31.26 -4.02 0.28
C PRO A 16 -29.86 -4.56 0.58
N CYS A 17 -29.09 -3.90 1.45
CA CYS A 17 -27.79 -4.40 1.92
C CYS A 17 -27.89 -5.34 3.12
N GLY A 18 -29.07 -5.45 3.75
CA GLY A 18 -29.28 -6.15 5.02
C GLY A 18 -29.08 -7.66 4.93
N TRP A 19 -29.27 -8.24 3.74
CA TRP A 19 -28.98 -9.64 3.48
C TRP A 19 -27.70 -9.76 2.64
N ASN A 20 -26.75 -10.56 3.13
CA ASN A 20 -25.49 -10.87 2.46
C ASN A 20 -24.77 -9.65 1.84
N ASN A 21 -24.77 -8.51 2.54
CA ASN A 21 -24.20 -7.25 2.05
C ASN A 21 -24.73 -6.83 0.67
N GLY A 22 -26.00 -7.14 0.34
CA GLY A 22 -26.56 -6.90 -0.99
C GLY A 22 -25.84 -7.64 -2.12
N HIS A 23 -25.14 -8.72 -1.79
CA HIS A 23 -24.19 -9.47 -2.63
C HIS A 23 -22.94 -8.70 -3.07
N CYS A 24 -22.61 -7.59 -2.42
CA CYS A 24 -21.39 -6.84 -2.73
C CYS A 24 -20.16 -7.52 -2.09
N SER A 25 -19.08 -7.66 -2.85
CA SER A 25 -17.83 -8.23 -2.34
C SER A 25 -17.14 -7.32 -1.32
N GLN A 26 -17.31 -5.99 -1.45
CA GLN A 26 -16.73 -5.01 -0.55
C GLN A 26 -17.83 -4.18 0.12
N LEU A 27 -18.33 -3.12 -0.51
CA LEU A 27 -19.26 -2.18 0.14
C LEU A 27 -20.59 -2.07 -0.60
N CYS A 28 -21.70 -2.26 0.14
CA CYS A 28 -23.05 -2.01 -0.34
C CYS A 28 -23.54 -0.64 0.13
N LEU A 29 -23.84 0.26 -0.81
CA LEU A 29 -24.38 1.58 -0.50
C LEU A 29 -25.82 1.69 -0.95
N LEU A 30 -26.66 2.28 -0.09
CA LEU A 30 -28.02 2.63 -0.44
C LEU A 30 -28.02 3.71 -1.52
N ALA A 31 -28.71 3.44 -2.63
CA ALA A 31 -28.96 4.41 -3.67
C ALA A 31 -30.33 5.09 -3.42
N PRO A 32 -30.45 6.39 -3.76
CA PRO A 32 -31.70 7.12 -3.57
C PRO A 32 -32.84 6.44 -4.34
N ALA A 33 -34.03 6.45 -3.73
CA ALA A 33 -35.24 6.06 -4.44
C ALA A 33 -35.49 7.07 -5.56
N THR A 34 -35.80 6.58 -6.75
CA THR A 34 -36.17 7.39 -7.90
C THR A 34 -37.66 7.18 -8.18
N GLU A 35 -38.31 8.14 -8.82
CA GLU A 35 -39.70 8.02 -9.27
C GLU A 35 -39.94 6.75 -10.11
N ALA A 36 -38.89 6.26 -10.80
CA ALA A 36 -38.92 5.03 -11.59
C ALA A 36 -38.96 3.74 -10.75
N ASN A 37 -38.35 3.74 -9.55
CA ASN A 37 -38.28 2.56 -8.67
C ASN A 37 -39.31 2.60 -7.53
N GLY A 38 -40.17 3.63 -7.52
CA GLY A 38 -41.19 3.83 -6.49
C GLY A 38 -40.58 3.99 -5.09
N PRO A 39 -41.29 3.64 -4.01
CA PRO A 39 -40.81 3.82 -2.65
C PRO A 39 -39.68 2.87 -2.23
N ARG A 40 -39.30 1.92 -3.10
CA ARG A 40 -38.27 0.91 -2.83
C ARG A 40 -36.89 1.55 -2.78
N LEU A 41 -36.13 1.20 -1.76
CA LEU A 41 -34.70 1.52 -1.68
C LEU A 41 -33.93 0.64 -2.65
N ASN A 42 -33.00 1.25 -3.38
CA ASN A 42 -32.08 0.54 -4.26
C ASN A 42 -30.72 0.43 -3.54
N ALA A 43 -29.86 -0.48 -4.00
CA ALA A 43 -28.47 -0.57 -3.56
C ALA A 43 -27.53 -0.57 -4.75
N THR A 44 -26.29 -0.18 -4.50
CA THR A 44 -25.20 -0.25 -5.47
C THR A 44 -23.94 -0.72 -4.75
N CYS A 45 -23.29 -1.73 -5.31
CA CYS A 45 -21.98 -2.14 -4.85
C CYS A 45 -20.93 -1.13 -5.32
N VAL A 46 -20.04 -0.75 -4.40
CA VAL A 46 -18.87 0.08 -4.64
C VAL A 46 -17.63 -0.59 -4.06
N CYS A 47 -16.47 -0.22 -4.60
CA CYS A 47 -15.19 -0.81 -4.21
C CYS A 47 -14.37 0.19 -3.39
N ALA A 48 -13.44 -0.34 -2.59
CA ALA A 48 -12.43 0.44 -1.90
C ALA A 48 -11.47 1.10 -2.90
N ASP A 49 -10.66 2.05 -2.41
CA ASP A 49 -9.67 2.73 -3.22
C ASP A 49 -8.68 1.73 -3.86
N GLY A 50 -8.35 1.96 -5.13
CA GLY A 50 -7.49 1.05 -5.91
C GLY A 50 -8.21 -0.18 -6.48
N TYR A 51 -9.54 -0.26 -6.33
CA TYR A 51 -10.36 -1.30 -6.95
C TYR A 51 -11.42 -0.71 -7.88
N VAL A 52 -11.76 -1.46 -8.92
CA VAL A 52 -12.85 -1.15 -9.85
C VAL A 52 -13.90 -2.25 -9.83
N ARG A 53 -15.16 -1.85 -9.98
CA ARG A 53 -16.30 -2.76 -10.00
C ARG A 53 -16.32 -3.57 -11.29
N ASN A 54 -16.49 -4.89 -11.17
CA ASN A 54 -16.64 -5.80 -12.31
C ASN A 54 -18.02 -5.67 -12.98
N LYS A 55 -18.15 -6.34 -14.13
CA LYS A 55 -19.37 -6.35 -14.96
C LYS A 55 -20.56 -7.04 -14.28
N ASP A 56 -20.32 -7.86 -13.26
CA ASP A 56 -21.37 -8.48 -12.44
C ASP A 56 -22.02 -7.49 -11.46
N HIS A 57 -21.46 -6.27 -11.36
CA HIS A 57 -21.87 -5.20 -10.45
C HIS A 57 -21.84 -5.58 -8.97
N GLN A 58 -21.12 -6.64 -8.62
CA GLN A 58 -21.06 -7.22 -7.28
C GLN A 58 -19.62 -7.36 -6.80
N SER A 59 -18.73 -7.86 -7.66
CA SER A 59 -17.33 -8.07 -7.32
C SER A 59 -16.44 -6.89 -7.68
N CYS A 60 -15.34 -6.77 -6.95
CA CYS A 60 -14.29 -5.79 -7.15
C CYS A 60 -13.04 -6.47 -7.66
N ARG A 61 -12.29 -5.80 -8.53
CA ARG A 61 -10.96 -6.22 -8.95
C ARG A 61 -9.97 -5.07 -8.77
N GLU A 62 -8.71 -5.40 -8.60
CA GLU A 62 -7.61 -4.44 -8.53
C GLU A 62 -7.58 -3.58 -9.80
N ASP A 63 -7.28 -2.29 -9.63
CA ASP A 63 -7.10 -1.33 -10.72
C ASP A 63 -5.61 -1.04 -10.95
N CYS A 64 -4.86 -2.10 -11.23
CA CYS A 64 -3.45 -2.00 -11.59
C CYS A 64 -3.28 -2.01 -13.11
N ASN A 65 -2.28 -1.26 -13.60
CA ASN A 65 -1.92 -1.30 -15.02
C ASN A 65 -1.24 -2.62 -15.40
N GLU A 66 -1.11 -2.89 -16.70
CA GLU A 66 -0.52 -4.12 -17.23
C GLU A 66 0.93 -4.39 -16.76
N ASN A 67 1.66 -3.36 -16.34
CA ASN A 67 3.05 -3.45 -15.84
C ASN A 67 3.16 -3.46 -14.32
N GLN A 68 2.03 -3.59 -13.63
CA GLN A 68 1.94 -3.61 -12.18
C GLN A 68 1.33 -4.92 -11.68
N ILE A 69 1.58 -5.21 -10.40
CA ILE A 69 0.99 -6.31 -9.65
C ILE A 69 0.49 -5.71 -8.32
N ALA A 70 -0.70 -6.13 -7.89
CA ALA A 70 -1.24 -5.70 -6.60
C ALA A 70 -0.57 -6.46 -5.46
N CYS A 71 -0.22 -5.72 -4.41
CA CYS A 71 0.04 -6.29 -3.09
C CYS A 71 -1.26 -6.88 -2.51
N HIS A 72 -1.10 -7.80 -1.56
CA HIS A 72 -2.17 -8.38 -0.80
C HIS A 72 -2.86 -7.34 0.12
N GLU A 73 -4.08 -7.68 0.55
CA GLU A 73 -4.96 -6.88 1.43
C GLU A 73 -4.24 -6.28 2.65
N PRO A 74 -4.72 -5.15 3.23
CA PRO A 74 -6.09 -4.62 3.20
C PRO A 74 -6.39 -3.49 2.20
N ALA A 75 -5.40 -2.99 1.47
CA ALA A 75 -5.61 -1.97 0.44
C ALA A 75 -4.73 -2.26 -0.78
N VAL A 76 -5.26 -2.02 -1.99
CA VAL A 76 -4.50 -2.29 -3.21
C VAL A 76 -3.38 -1.29 -3.37
N LYS A 77 -2.18 -1.79 -3.15
CA LYS A 77 -0.94 -1.13 -3.54
C LYS A 77 -0.43 -1.80 -4.82
N CYS A 78 -0.49 -1.08 -5.95
CA CYS A 78 0.08 -1.56 -7.20
C CYS A 78 1.58 -1.26 -7.24
N ILE A 79 2.41 -2.29 -7.21
CA ILE A 79 3.86 -2.18 -7.43
C ILE A 79 4.21 -2.58 -8.86
N SER A 80 5.34 -2.11 -9.39
CA SER A 80 5.78 -2.53 -10.72
C SER A 80 6.21 -4.00 -10.71
N LYS A 81 6.00 -4.70 -11.83
CA LYS A 81 6.53 -6.06 -12.05
C LYS A 81 8.05 -6.17 -11.82
N VAL A 82 8.81 -5.08 -12.00
CA VAL A 82 10.27 -5.09 -11.76
C VAL A 82 10.64 -5.10 -10.28
N TYR A 83 9.70 -4.77 -9.39
CA TYR A 83 9.88 -4.80 -7.93
C TYR A 83 9.45 -6.12 -7.33
N TRP A 84 8.87 -7.01 -8.12
CA TRP A 84 8.55 -8.35 -7.67
C TRP A 84 9.83 -9.18 -7.64
N CYS A 85 10.19 -9.75 -6.48
CA CYS A 85 11.40 -10.55 -6.30
C CYS A 85 12.71 -9.81 -6.63
N ASP A 86 12.81 -8.52 -6.31
CA ASP A 86 14.02 -7.72 -6.49
C ASP A 86 14.94 -7.72 -5.26
N GLY A 87 14.50 -8.36 -4.17
CA GLY A 87 15.23 -8.46 -2.91
C GLY A 87 14.90 -7.34 -1.91
N ILE A 88 13.98 -6.44 -2.24
CA ILE A 88 13.50 -5.35 -1.39
C ILE A 88 11.99 -5.50 -1.23
N SER A 89 11.53 -5.55 0.01
CA SER A 89 10.09 -5.54 0.29
C SER A 89 9.48 -4.19 -0.10
N HIS A 90 8.58 -4.22 -1.07
CA HIS A 90 7.76 -3.10 -1.48
C HIS A 90 6.32 -3.23 -0.99
N CYS A 91 5.81 -4.44 -0.78
CA CYS A 91 4.50 -4.62 -0.15
C CYS A 91 4.56 -4.46 1.37
N LEU A 92 3.40 -4.32 2.02
CA LEU A 92 3.34 -4.03 3.47
C LEU A 92 3.87 -5.20 4.30
N GLU A 93 3.49 -6.42 3.91
CA GLU A 93 3.87 -7.66 4.59
C GLU A 93 5.04 -8.37 3.91
N GLY A 94 5.57 -7.81 2.80
CA GLY A 94 6.72 -8.34 2.07
C GLY A 94 6.42 -9.53 1.18
N GLU A 95 5.15 -9.76 0.86
CA GLU A 95 4.71 -10.88 0.02
C GLU A 95 5.29 -10.85 -1.40
N ASP A 96 5.77 -9.69 -1.85
CA ASP A 96 6.51 -9.53 -3.10
C ASP A 96 7.89 -10.23 -3.11
N GLU A 97 8.33 -10.75 -1.95
CA GLU A 97 9.62 -11.40 -1.74
C GLU A 97 9.53 -12.83 -1.14
N ASP A 98 8.33 -13.31 -0.81
CA ASP A 98 8.13 -14.57 -0.06
C ASP A 98 8.13 -15.84 -0.93
N ASP A 99 7.55 -15.80 -2.14
CA ASP A 99 7.47 -16.95 -3.07
C ASP A 99 8.13 -16.69 -4.42
N CYS A 100 9.43 -16.40 -4.37
CA CYS A 100 10.21 -16.10 -5.56
C CYS A 100 10.81 -17.35 -6.22
N PRO A 101 10.63 -17.54 -7.54
CA PRO A 101 11.36 -18.56 -8.28
C PRO A 101 12.87 -18.42 -8.07
N ARG A 102 13.57 -19.53 -7.80
CA ARG A 102 15.03 -19.54 -7.58
C ARG A 102 15.85 -19.00 -8.76
N ALA A 103 15.22 -18.85 -9.94
CA ALA A 103 15.82 -18.29 -11.14
C ALA A 103 15.92 -16.76 -11.14
N PHE A 104 15.32 -16.07 -10.17
CA PHE A 104 15.61 -14.66 -9.95
C PHE A 104 16.93 -14.56 -9.19
N PRO A 105 17.99 -14.01 -9.79
CA PRO A 105 19.16 -13.66 -9.01
C PRO A 105 18.67 -12.63 -7.99
N LYS A 106 18.62 -13.02 -6.71
CA LYS A 106 18.60 -12.05 -5.63
C LYS A 106 19.87 -11.25 -5.85
N ASN A 107 19.73 -10.07 -6.45
CA ASN A 107 20.88 -9.20 -6.62
C ASN A 107 21.40 -9.02 -5.20
N ASN A 108 22.62 -9.52 -4.94
CA ASN A 108 23.35 -9.20 -3.74
C ASN A 108 23.69 -7.71 -3.82
N ASP A 109 22.70 -6.85 -3.64
CA ASP A 109 22.85 -5.40 -3.62
C ASP A 109 22.65 -4.94 -2.18
N HIS A 110 23.60 -5.33 -1.33
CA HIS A 110 23.92 -4.47 -0.21
C HIS A 110 24.42 -3.15 -0.81
N ASN A 111 23.53 -2.16 -0.81
CA ASN A 111 23.75 -0.74 -1.12
C ASN A 111 23.25 -0.27 -2.49
N GLY A 112 21.93 -0.03 -2.55
CA GLY A 112 21.25 1.03 -3.30
C GLY A 112 21.93 1.57 -4.55
N ARG A 113 21.25 1.49 -5.69
CA ARG A 113 21.55 2.24 -6.92
C ARG A 113 21.67 3.75 -6.65
N ARG A 114 22.83 4.19 -6.18
CA ARG A 114 23.38 5.49 -6.51
C ARG A 114 23.93 5.32 -7.91
N LEU A 115 23.28 5.92 -8.90
CA LEU A 115 23.90 6.17 -10.19
C LEU A 115 25.24 6.86 -9.91
N LYS A 116 26.35 6.11 -9.95
CA LYS A 116 27.68 6.72 -10.03
C LYS A 116 27.77 7.28 -11.44
N GLN A 117 27.28 8.51 -11.63
CA GLN A 117 27.81 9.37 -12.69
C GLN A 117 29.30 9.52 -12.38
N THR A 118 30.14 8.76 -13.07
CA THR A 118 31.58 9.00 -13.09
C THR A 118 31.77 10.29 -13.88
N VAL A 119 31.77 11.44 -13.21
CA VAL A 119 32.36 12.64 -13.79
C VAL A 119 33.84 12.33 -13.93
N SER A 120 34.30 12.15 -15.17
CA SER A 120 35.71 11.99 -15.50
C SER A 120 36.47 13.23 -15.02
N ALA A 121 37.20 13.12 -13.92
CA ALA A 121 38.21 14.10 -13.55
C ALA A 121 39.46 13.85 -14.40
N VAL A 122 39.47 14.36 -15.64
CA VAL A 122 40.70 14.56 -16.40
C VAL A 122 41.26 15.91 -15.95
N THR A 123 41.97 15.95 -14.83
CA THR A 123 42.89 17.04 -14.54
C THR A 123 44.23 16.68 -15.16
N THR A 124 44.52 17.31 -16.28
CA THR A 124 45.81 17.26 -16.97
C THR A 124 46.94 17.65 -16.03
N LEU A 125 47.94 16.77 -15.91
CA LEU A 125 49.21 17.01 -15.22
C LEU A 125 49.97 18.10 -15.99
N THR A 126 50.07 19.30 -15.42
CA THR A 126 51.11 20.26 -15.79
C THR A 126 51.84 20.69 -14.54
N ASP A 127 53.03 20.10 -14.39
CA ASP A 127 54.27 20.67 -13.89
C ASP A 127 54.30 21.33 -12.50
N GLY A 128 54.96 20.62 -11.58
CA GLY A 128 55.94 21.22 -10.68
C GLY A 128 55.41 21.78 -9.36
N PHE A 129 56.12 21.37 -8.30
CA PHE A 129 56.20 22.00 -6.97
C PHE A 129 55.30 21.45 -5.84
N VAL A 130 56.04 21.02 -4.81
CA VAL A 130 55.78 20.98 -3.36
C VAL A 130 55.22 19.69 -2.75
N ALA A 131 56.15 19.08 -2.02
CA ALA A 131 56.03 18.06 -1.00
C ALA A 131 54.89 18.27 0.02
N ALA A 132 54.27 17.16 0.44
CA ALA A 132 54.09 16.85 1.86
C ALA A 132 53.76 15.37 2.03
N LEU A 133 54.60 14.69 2.80
CA LEU A 133 54.44 13.32 3.27
C LEU A 133 53.55 13.27 4.53
N ILE A 134 52.93 12.10 4.73
CA ILE A 134 52.46 11.49 6.00
C ILE A 134 50.97 11.64 6.35
N ALA A 135 50.43 10.45 6.64
CA ALA A 135 49.06 10.10 6.98
C ALA A 135 48.56 10.63 8.33
N LEU A 136 47.24 10.80 8.44
CA LEU A 136 46.48 10.43 9.62
C LEU A 136 45.05 10.03 9.22
N ARG A 137 44.66 8.85 9.68
CA ARG A 137 43.30 8.30 9.65
C ARG A 137 42.41 8.95 10.73
N LEU A 138 41.11 8.66 10.62
CA LEU A 138 40.02 8.72 11.62
C LEU A 138 39.40 10.14 11.74
N THR A 139 38.10 10.38 11.59
CA THR A 139 36.92 9.67 12.15
C THR A 139 35.64 9.92 11.32
N SER A 140 34.79 8.90 11.21
CA SER A 140 33.40 8.98 10.71
C SER A 140 32.48 9.82 11.61
N PRO A 141 31.37 10.35 11.07
CA PRO A 141 30.09 10.39 11.77
C PRO A 141 29.11 9.44 11.09
N ASP A 142 28.86 8.33 11.78
CA ASP A 142 27.78 7.39 11.53
C ASP A 142 26.46 8.04 11.97
N HIS A 143 25.54 8.29 11.04
CA HIS A 143 24.16 8.66 11.39
C HIS A 143 23.33 7.38 11.49
N GLY A 144 23.33 6.84 12.70
CA GLY A 144 22.62 5.63 13.10
C GLY A 144 21.10 5.71 12.86
N HIS A 145 20.60 4.58 12.36
CA HIS A 145 19.21 4.16 12.45
C HIS A 145 18.73 4.18 13.91
N ARG A 146 17.52 4.69 14.14
CA ARG A 146 16.81 4.51 15.42
C ARG A 146 16.17 3.12 15.43
N PRO A 147 16.34 2.33 16.50
CA PRO A 147 15.48 1.18 16.76
C PRO A 147 14.13 1.66 17.31
N ILE A 148 13.04 1.09 16.81
CA ILE A 148 11.71 1.21 17.42
C ILE A 148 11.64 0.11 18.47
N ASP A 149 11.86 0.47 19.72
CA ASP A 149 11.74 -0.48 20.83
C ASP A 149 10.28 -0.87 21.03
N ARG A 150 10.08 -2.19 20.96
CA ARG A 150 8.86 -2.93 21.26
C ARG A 150 8.66 -2.90 22.78
N LEU A 151 7.81 -1.99 23.27
CA LEU A 151 7.34 -2.03 24.66
C LEU A 151 6.26 -3.11 24.82
N THR A 152 6.70 -4.31 25.17
CA THR A 152 5.87 -5.31 25.82
C THR A 152 5.85 -5.07 27.32
N ASP A 153 4.63 -4.90 27.85
CA ASP A 153 4.14 -5.39 29.15
C ASP A 153 4.67 -4.73 30.45
N ARG A 154 3.81 -3.97 31.15
CA ARG A 154 3.19 -4.36 32.44
C ARG A 154 2.52 -3.20 33.21
N GLN A 155 1.31 -3.51 33.69
CA GLN A 155 0.62 -3.06 34.91
C GLN A 155 0.36 -1.56 35.23
N ALA A 156 -0.94 -1.29 35.42
CA ALA A 156 -1.58 -0.64 36.58
C ALA A 156 -1.76 0.89 36.64
N ALA A 157 -3.03 1.32 36.53
CA ALA A 157 -3.76 2.29 37.37
C ALA A 157 -5.13 2.53 36.70
N ILE A 158 -6.26 2.04 37.23
CA ILE A 158 -7.10 2.69 38.25
C ILE A 158 -7.13 4.22 38.09
N CYS A 159 -8.17 4.72 37.42
CA CYS A 159 -9.18 5.66 37.95
C CYS A 159 -10.41 5.59 37.03
#